data_AF-H5SV11-F1
#
_entry.id   AF-H5SV11-F1
#
_cell.length_a   1.000
_cell.length_b   1.000
_cell.length_c   1.000
_cell.angle_alpha   90.00
_cell.angle_beta   90.00
_cell.angle_gamma   90.00
#
_symmetry.space_group_name_H-M   'P 1'
#
loop_
_entity.id
_entity.type
_entity.pdbx_description
1 polymer ?
#
loop_
_entity_poly.entity_id
_entity_poly.type
_entity_poly.pdbx_seq_one_letter_code
_entity_poly.pdbx_strand_id
1 'polypeptide(L)'
;MQLKEKHCVPCRGGVPPMTLEQAQEYLKQIAGWELIDGKKLAKEFKFAQYLDGVAFAQRVGELAEREGHHPNIHILYKKVRLEIWTHKIGGLTESDFILAAKIDDLTPRSPSTVGADPCVCPGRTRGFAPTGEGKGERSHWPGVYARYRDSLPSIADEHIVTLLEGGTPLVRAHNLERQFGLPCALYLKCEGANPTGSFKDRGMTVAISQAKQSGAKAVICASTGNTAASAAAYAARAGMRAFVIVPEGQIALGKLAGSMTYGAQVIQVQGNFDQALTLVREIAEKYPVTLVNSLNPHRIEGQKTAAFEICDALGAAPDYHALPVGNAGNITAYWKGYCEYFARGKIAQRPAMLGFQAEGAAPIVLGHPIENPKTVATAIKIGNPASWQGALRARDESGGLIATVSDAQILEAYRLLAQCEGVFCEPASAASVAGVLQLAHQSFFKPGSTVVCTLTGHGLKDPDAALATASAKPMSVRAELHEVLRVLEL
;
A
#
# COMPACT_ATOMS: atom_id res chain seq x y z
N MET A 1 5.48 -25.80 -55.89
CA MET A 1 5.35 -24.49 -55.20
C MET A 1 5.83 -24.70 -53.77
N GLN A 2 6.83 -23.94 -53.29
CA GLN A 2 7.38 -24.17 -51.95
C GLN A 2 6.32 -23.74 -50.92
N LEU A 3 6.09 -24.54 -49.87
CA LEU A 3 5.03 -24.27 -48.87
C LEU A 3 5.07 -22.85 -48.29
N LYS A 4 6.28 -22.30 -48.11
CA LYS A 4 6.51 -20.93 -47.64
C LYS A 4 5.95 -19.82 -48.54
N GLU A 5 5.71 -20.10 -49.82
CA GLU A 5 5.18 -19.13 -50.80
C GLU A 5 3.64 -19.12 -50.83
N LYS A 6 3.00 -20.09 -50.14
CA LYS A 6 1.54 -20.18 -50.03
C LYS A 6 1.04 -19.36 -48.84
N HIS A 7 -0.24 -19.01 -48.82
CA HIS A 7 -0.89 -18.39 -47.66
C HIS A 7 -1.78 -19.41 -46.95
N CYS A 8 -1.87 -19.30 -45.63
CA CYS A 8 -2.84 -20.05 -44.86
C CYS A 8 -4.26 -19.69 -45.31
N VAL A 9 -5.08 -20.71 -45.54
CA VAL A 9 -6.49 -20.50 -45.91
C VAL A 9 -7.34 -20.75 -44.67
N PRO A 10 -8.23 -19.81 -44.28
CA PRO A 10 -9.13 -20.02 -43.16
C PRO A 10 -10.02 -21.25 -43.38
N CYS A 11 -9.90 -22.24 -42.50
CA CYS A 11 -10.69 -23.46 -42.60
C CYS A 11 -12.17 -23.18 -42.28
N ARG A 12 -13.06 -23.60 -43.18
CA ARG A 12 -14.51 -23.68 -42.93
C ARG A 12 -14.80 -25.00 -42.21
N GLY A 13 -15.68 -24.98 -41.20
CA GLY A 13 -16.02 -26.19 -40.44
C GLY A 13 -16.60 -27.28 -41.35
N GLY A 14 -16.30 -28.56 -41.06
CA GLY A 14 -16.82 -29.71 -41.80
C GLY A 14 -15.86 -30.34 -42.82
N VAL A 15 -14.64 -29.81 -42.99
CA VAL A 15 -13.58 -30.45 -43.80
C VAL A 15 -12.83 -31.49 -42.94
N PRO A 16 -12.65 -32.75 -43.40
CA PRO A 16 -11.91 -33.74 -42.64
C PRO A 16 -10.41 -33.37 -42.55
N PRO A 17 -9.72 -33.72 -41.46
CA PRO A 17 -8.27 -33.54 -41.36
C PRO A 17 -7.52 -34.35 -42.41
N MET A 18 -6.29 -33.94 -42.72
CA MET A 18 -5.39 -34.73 -43.56
C MET A 18 -5.17 -36.13 -42.98
N THR A 19 -5.04 -37.13 -43.85
CA THR A 19 -4.66 -38.48 -43.45
C THR A 19 -3.20 -38.52 -42.99
N LEU A 20 -2.82 -39.56 -42.25
CA LEU A 20 -1.43 -39.73 -41.78
C LEU A 20 -0.43 -39.78 -42.95
N GLU A 21 -0.79 -40.47 -44.04
CA GLU A 21 0.02 -40.57 -45.26
C GLU A 21 0.21 -39.20 -45.92
N GLN A 22 -0.85 -38.38 -45.99
CA GLN A 22 -0.77 -37.01 -46.51
C GLN A 22 0.12 -36.14 -45.62
N ALA A 23 -0.07 -36.19 -44.31
CA ALA A 23 0.72 -35.42 -43.34
C ALA A 23 2.21 -35.78 -43.42
N GLN A 24 2.55 -37.05 -43.62
CA GLN A 24 3.94 -37.50 -43.80
C GLN A 24 4.59 -36.94 -45.08
N GLU A 25 3.82 -36.77 -46.16
CA GLU A 25 4.35 -36.18 -47.40
C GLU A 25 4.63 -34.69 -47.26
N TYR A 26 3.77 -33.96 -46.53
CA TYR A 26 4.02 -32.55 -46.20
C TYR A 26 5.16 -32.39 -45.18
N LEU A 27 5.31 -33.33 -44.24
CA LEU A 27 6.39 -33.30 -43.24
C LEU A 27 7.78 -33.34 -43.89
N LYS A 28 7.95 -34.05 -45.01
CA LYS A 28 9.21 -34.09 -45.79
C LYS A 28 9.63 -32.72 -46.34
N GLN A 29 8.71 -31.75 -46.39
CA GLN A 29 8.94 -30.41 -46.96
C GLN A 29 9.33 -29.37 -45.90
N ILE A 30 9.31 -29.72 -44.61
CA ILE A 30 9.66 -28.83 -43.49
C ILE A 30 10.74 -29.47 -42.62
N ALA A 31 11.65 -28.67 -42.07
CA ALA A 31 12.88 -29.21 -41.49
C ALA A 31 12.77 -29.33 -39.96
N GLY A 32 12.93 -30.54 -39.40
CA GLY A 32 13.04 -30.74 -37.95
C GLY A 32 11.75 -30.52 -37.16
N TRP A 33 10.59 -30.56 -37.84
CA TRP A 33 9.29 -30.66 -37.20
C TRP A 33 8.94 -32.13 -36.97
N GLU A 34 8.27 -32.41 -35.86
CA GLU A 34 7.81 -33.73 -35.47
C GLU A 34 6.29 -33.81 -35.56
N LEU A 35 5.79 -34.96 -36.01
CA LEU A 35 4.37 -35.25 -36.03
C LEU A 35 3.96 -35.92 -34.71
N ILE A 36 3.13 -35.25 -33.92
CA ILE A 36 2.65 -35.75 -32.62
C ILE A 36 1.25 -36.33 -32.80
N ASP A 37 1.11 -37.63 -32.48
CA ASP A 37 -0.14 -38.41 -32.54
C ASP A 37 -0.89 -38.33 -33.87
N GLY A 38 -0.19 -38.01 -34.96
CA GLY A 38 -0.79 -37.79 -36.29
C GLY A 38 -1.66 -36.54 -36.40
N LYS A 39 -1.70 -35.68 -35.38
CA LYS A 39 -2.66 -34.57 -35.25
C LYS A 39 -2.04 -33.19 -35.06
N LYS A 40 -0.76 -33.10 -34.72
CA LYS A 40 -0.07 -31.84 -34.47
C LYS A 40 1.35 -31.85 -35.00
N LEU A 41 1.85 -30.68 -35.36
CA LEU A 41 3.27 -30.45 -35.63
C LEU A 41 3.90 -29.83 -34.39
N ALA A 42 5.08 -30.31 -34.00
CA ALA A 42 5.84 -29.73 -32.91
C ALA A 42 7.31 -29.52 -33.28
N LYS A 43 7.92 -28.43 -32.81
CA LYS A 43 9.36 -28.18 -32.95
C LYS A 43 9.90 -27.36 -31.78
N GLU A 44 11.11 -27.71 -31.34
CA GLU A 44 11.84 -26.96 -30.31
C GLU A 44 12.99 -26.15 -30.93
N PHE A 45 13.03 -24.86 -30.62
CA PHE A 45 14.08 -23.93 -31.00
C PHE A 45 14.93 -23.59 -29.76
N LYS A 46 16.26 -23.62 -29.89
CA LYS A 46 17.20 -23.36 -28.78
C LYS A 46 17.91 -22.02 -28.97
N PHE A 47 18.11 -21.30 -27.87
CA PHE A 47 18.65 -19.94 -27.85
C PHE A 47 19.77 -19.78 -26.82
N ALA A 48 20.68 -18.82 -27.04
CA ALA A 48 21.79 -18.56 -26.13
C ALA A 48 21.32 -17.89 -24.83
N GLN A 49 20.38 -16.95 -24.93
CA GLN A 49 19.79 -16.20 -23.83
C GLN A 49 18.25 -16.28 -23.83
N TYR A 50 17.65 -15.98 -22.69
CA TYR A 50 16.18 -15.97 -22.53
C TYR A 50 15.52 -14.93 -23.45
N LEU A 51 16.09 -13.73 -23.54
CA LEU A 51 15.54 -12.63 -24.34
C LEU A 51 15.52 -12.94 -25.84
N ASP A 52 16.47 -13.72 -26.35
CA ASP A 52 16.47 -14.16 -27.76
C ASP A 52 15.25 -15.04 -28.07
N GLY A 53 14.87 -15.91 -27.12
CA GLY A 53 13.66 -16.73 -27.21
C GLY A 53 12.38 -15.90 -27.18
N VAL A 54 12.32 -14.86 -26.34
CA VAL A 54 11.19 -13.92 -26.30
C VAL A 54 11.07 -13.16 -27.62
N ALA A 55 12.18 -12.65 -28.15
CA ALA A 55 12.19 -11.94 -29.44
C ALA A 55 11.79 -12.85 -30.61
N PHE A 56 12.20 -14.13 -30.59
CA PHE A 56 11.75 -15.11 -31.57
C PHE A 56 10.24 -15.40 -31.45
N ALA A 57 9.74 -15.60 -30.22
CA ALA A 57 8.32 -15.83 -29.96
C ALA A 57 7.45 -14.67 -30.47
N GLN A 58 7.91 -13.42 -30.30
CA GLN A 58 7.24 -12.25 -30.85
C GLN A 58 7.16 -12.30 -32.38
N ARG A 59 8.26 -12.61 -33.09
CA ARG A 59 8.25 -12.74 -34.56
C ARG A 59 7.32 -13.85 -35.05
N VAL A 60 7.25 -14.97 -34.31
CA VAL A 60 6.31 -16.06 -34.60
C VAL A 60 4.86 -15.57 -34.42
N GLY A 61 4.56 -14.82 -33.36
CA GLY A 61 3.24 -14.23 -33.14
C GLY A 61 2.83 -13.26 -34.26
N GLU A 62 3.75 -12.39 -34.69
CA GLU A 62 3.51 -11.47 -35.81
C GLU A 62 3.26 -12.20 -37.13
N LEU A 63 3.97 -13.30 -37.38
CA LEU A 63 3.75 -14.16 -38.54
C LEU A 63 2.38 -14.86 -38.48
N ALA A 64 2.05 -15.43 -37.32
CA ALA A 64 0.79 -16.12 -37.07
C ALA A 64 -0.43 -15.21 -37.32
N GLU A 65 -0.35 -13.95 -36.87
CA GLU A 65 -1.41 -12.97 -37.06
C GLU A 65 -1.59 -12.60 -38.55
N ARG A 66 -0.49 -12.42 -39.29
CA ARG A 66 -0.56 -12.15 -40.74
C ARG A 66 -1.17 -13.31 -41.53
N GLU A 67 -0.91 -14.54 -41.10
CA GLU A 67 -1.44 -15.75 -41.74
C GLU A 67 -2.84 -16.13 -41.24
N GLY A 68 -3.33 -15.49 -40.17
CA GLY A 68 -4.60 -15.87 -39.53
C GLY A 68 -4.62 -17.31 -39.03
N HIS A 69 -3.46 -17.84 -38.62
CA HIS A 69 -3.28 -19.21 -38.13
C HIS A 69 -2.33 -19.20 -36.94
N HIS A 70 -2.84 -19.56 -35.76
CA HIS A 70 -2.16 -19.30 -34.50
C HIS A 70 -1.59 -20.58 -33.87
N PRO A 71 -0.26 -20.65 -33.65
CA PRO A 71 0.36 -21.79 -32.97
C PRO A 71 0.32 -21.60 -31.45
N ASN A 72 0.44 -22.70 -30.71
CA ASN A 72 0.80 -22.62 -29.30
C ASN A 72 2.29 -22.34 -29.15
N ILE A 73 2.63 -21.34 -28.32
CA ILE A 73 4.00 -20.89 -28.10
C ILE A 73 4.36 -21.11 -26.63
N HIS A 74 5.35 -21.96 -26.36
CA HIS A 74 5.86 -22.24 -25.02
C HIS A 74 7.29 -21.73 -24.87
N ILE A 75 7.50 -20.70 -24.05
CA ILE A 75 8.83 -20.14 -23.75
C ILE A 75 9.39 -20.81 -22.49
N LEU A 76 10.45 -21.59 -22.64
CA LEU A 76 11.05 -22.46 -21.61
C LEU A 76 12.54 -22.13 -21.44
N TYR A 77 12.85 -21.11 -20.64
CA TYR A 77 14.22 -20.62 -20.42
C TYR A 77 14.97 -20.37 -21.75
N LYS A 78 15.93 -21.23 -22.12
CA LYS A 78 16.71 -21.13 -23.37
C LYS A 78 16.07 -21.83 -24.57
N LYS A 79 14.78 -22.14 -24.50
CA LYS A 79 14.06 -22.92 -25.51
C LYS A 79 12.70 -22.29 -25.81
N VAL A 80 12.26 -22.37 -27.06
CA VAL A 80 10.87 -22.08 -27.46
C VAL A 80 10.33 -23.31 -28.17
N ARG A 81 9.28 -23.91 -27.61
CA ARG A 81 8.56 -25.03 -28.24
C ARG A 81 7.29 -24.50 -28.89
N LEU A 82 7.10 -24.84 -30.15
CA LEU A 82 5.91 -24.49 -30.93
C LEU A 82 5.09 -25.75 -31.18
N GLU A 83 3.78 -25.64 -31.04
CA GLU A 83 2.83 -26.68 -31.44
C GLU A 83 1.77 -26.10 -32.38
N ILE A 84 1.54 -26.73 -33.53
CA ILE A 84 0.68 -26.22 -34.60
C ILE A 84 -0.34 -27.30 -34.97
N TRP A 85 -1.62 -26.94 -34.93
CA TRP A 85 -2.70 -27.71 -35.54
C TRP A 85 -3.93 -26.83 -35.79
N THR A 86 -4.83 -27.29 -36.65
CA THR A 86 -6.06 -26.58 -36.94
C THR A 86 -7.15 -26.95 -35.92
N HIS A 87 -7.32 -26.12 -34.88
CA HIS A 87 -8.27 -26.34 -33.77
C HIS A 87 -9.70 -26.67 -34.22
N LYS A 88 -10.24 -25.96 -35.22
CA LYS A 88 -11.62 -26.14 -35.72
C LYS A 88 -11.84 -27.49 -36.41
N ILE A 89 -10.79 -28.13 -36.88
CA ILE A 89 -10.83 -29.43 -37.57
C ILE A 89 -10.39 -30.57 -36.63
N GLY A 90 -9.70 -30.26 -35.53
CA GLY A 90 -9.20 -31.26 -34.59
C GLY A 90 -8.06 -32.12 -35.15
N GLY A 91 -7.33 -31.59 -36.14
CA GLY A 91 -6.21 -32.27 -36.80
C GLY A 91 -5.44 -31.34 -37.73
N LEU A 92 -4.63 -31.92 -38.62
CA LEU A 92 -3.76 -31.18 -39.53
C LEU A 92 -4.43 -30.81 -40.85
N THR A 93 -4.06 -29.63 -41.34
CA THR A 93 -4.36 -29.12 -42.68
C THR A 93 -3.10 -28.60 -43.34
N GLU A 94 -3.19 -28.25 -44.62
CA GLU A 94 -2.07 -27.66 -45.35
C GLU A 94 -1.56 -26.37 -44.68
N SER A 95 -2.45 -25.57 -44.09
CA SER A 95 -2.12 -24.33 -43.38
C SER A 95 -1.15 -24.57 -42.21
N ASP A 96 -1.24 -25.72 -41.55
CA ASP A 96 -0.31 -26.08 -40.46
C ASP A 96 1.14 -26.22 -40.97
N PHE A 97 1.31 -26.85 -42.14
CA PHE A 97 2.62 -27.03 -42.77
C PHE A 97 3.13 -25.75 -43.45
N ILE A 98 2.24 -24.91 -43.97
CA ILE A 98 2.59 -23.58 -44.50
C ILE A 98 3.15 -22.71 -43.37
N LEU A 99 2.46 -22.64 -42.22
CA LEU A 99 2.93 -21.87 -41.09
C LEU A 99 4.26 -22.41 -40.55
N ALA A 100 4.39 -23.74 -40.41
CA ALA A 100 5.64 -24.38 -40.00
C ALA A 100 6.81 -24.03 -40.93
N ALA A 101 6.60 -24.09 -42.24
CA ALA A 101 7.60 -23.72 -43.24
C ALA A 101 8.02 -22.24 -43.14
N LYS A 102 7.07 -21.33 -42.93
CA LYS A 102 7.36 -19.89 -42.76
C LYS A 102 8.08 -19.59 -41.45
N ILE A 103 7.80 -20.35 -40.39
CA ILE A 103 8.52 -20.24 -39.11
C ILE A 103 9.98 -20.69 -39.25
N ASP A 104 10.28 -21.70 -40.08
CA ASP A 104 11.65 -22.15 -40.31
C ASP A 104 12.54 -21.05 -40.93
N ASP A 105 11.97 -20.13 -41.70
CA ASP A 105 12.67 -18.97 -42.26
C ASP A 105 12.93 -17.85 -41.22
N LEU A 106 12.30 -17.92 -40.05
CA LEU A 106 12.59 -17.02 -38.93
C LEU A 106 13.89 -17.48 -38.25
N THR A 107 15.04 -17.13 -38.84
CA THR A 107 16.35 -17.43 -38.25
C THR A 107 16.44 -16.97 -36.77
N PRO A 108 17.02 -17.79 -35.87
CA PRO A 108 17.48 -17.31 -34.58
C PRO A 108 18.77 -16.48 -34.81
N ARG A 109 18.62 -15.23 -35.25
CA ARG A 109 19.74 -14.28 -35.27
C ARG A 109 20.15 -13.95 -33.83
N SER A 110 21.45 -13.92 -33.55
CA SER A 110 21.99 -13.17 -32.42
C SER A 110 21.57 -11.71 -32.56
N PRO A 111 21.16 -11.02 -31.48
CA PRO A 111 20.77 -9.62 -31.58
C PRO A 111 21.99 -8.81 -32.04
N SER A 112 21.83 -8.14 -33.19
CA SER A 112 22.61 -6.95 -33.50
C SER A 112 22.53 -6.01 -32.32
N THR A 113 23.67 -5.49 -31.87
CA THR A 113 23.75 -4.36 -30.95
C THR A 113 22.99 -3.19 -31.55
N VAL A 114 21.73 -3.01 -31.17
CA VAL A 114 20.94 -1.84 -31.54
C VAL A 114 20.83 -0.99 -30.29
N GLY A 115 21.57 0.11 -30.33
CA GLY A 115 21.44 1.22 -29.39
C GLY A 115 19.99 1.69 -29.32
N ALA A 116 19.61 2.16 -28.15
CA ALA A 116 18.36 2.85 -27.95
C ALA A 116 18.36 4.10 -28.84
N ASP A 117 17.48 4.11 -29.84
CA ASP A 117 16.89 5.34 -30.36
C ASP A 117 15.39 5.13 -30.59
N PRO A 118 14.56 6.16 -30.34
CA PRO A 118 13.16 6.02 -30.01
C PRO A 118 12.27 5.95 -31.25
N CYS A 119 11.26 5.09 -31.20
CA CYS A 119 10.24 4.99 -32.24
C CYS A 119 9.38 6.27 -32.27
N VAL A 120 9.42 6.96 -33.41
CA VAL A 120 8.53 8.06 -33.78
C VAL A 120 7.34 7.47 -34.54
N CYS A 121 6.13 7.63 -34.02
CA CYS A 121 4.89 7.32 -34.77
C CYS A 121 4.43 8.57 -35.55
N PRO A 122 4.20 8.51 -36.88
CA PRO A 122 3.59 9.59 -37.63
C PRO A 122 2.07 9.40 -37.73
N GLY A 123 1.32 10.30 -37.06
CA GLY A 123 -0.15 10.40 -37.19
C GLY A 123 -0.77 11.38 -36.20
N ARG A 124 -0.74 12.69 -36.51
CA ARG A 124 -1.48 13.76 -35.80
C ARG A 124 -2.99 13.52 -35.94
N THR A 125 -3.81 13.68 -34.90
CA THR A 125 -4.50 14.93 -34.48
C THR A 125 -5.22 14.65 -33.14
N ARG A 126 -5.29 15.46 -32.07
CA ARG A 126 -4.97 16.85 -31.72
C ARG A 126 -4.45 16.82 -30.28
N GLY A 127 -3.27 17.40 -30.03
CA GLY A 127 -2.74 17.57 -28.69
C GLY A 127 -3.36 18.78 -28.01
N PHE A 128 -3.88 18.60 -26.80
CA PHE A 128 -3.86 19.66 -25.79
C PHE A 128 -2.38 19.96 -25.53
N ALA A 129 -1.96 21.21 -25.73
CA ALA A 129 -0.61 21.66 -25.46
C ALA A 129 -0.35 21.64 -23.94
N PRO A 130 0.70 20.96 -23.45
CA PRO A 130 1.27 21.29 -22.15
C PRO A 130 2.26 22.43 -22.38
N THR A 131 1.85 23.65 -22.03
CA THR A 131 2.81 24.69 -21.68
C THR A 131 3.45 24.29 -20.35
N GLY A 132 4.72 23.91 -20.37
CA GLY A 132 5.47 23.62 -19.16
C GLY A 132 6.79 22.93 -19.42
N GLU A 133 7.86 23.71 -19.54
CA GLU A 133 9.23 23.23 -19.47
C GLU A 133 9.50 22.61 -18.08
N GLY A 134 10.10 21.42 -18.06
CA GLY A 134 10.54 20.78 -16.81
C GLY A 134 11.04 19.36 -17.00
N LYS A 135 12.33 19.22 -17.36
CA LYS A 135 13.07 17.95 -17.20
C LYS A 135 13.22 17.68 -15.70
N GLY A 136 12.52 16.67 -15.16
CA GLY A 136 12.76 16.15 -13.83
C GLY A 136 12.97 14.64 -13.90
N GLU A 137 14.15 14.15 -13.48
CA GLU A 137 14.30 12.77 -13.06
C GLU A 137 13.21 12.47 -12.01
N ARG A 138 12.49 11.34 -12.13
CA ARG A 138 11.57 10.91 -11.08
C ARG A 138 12.40 10.54 -9.84
N SER A 139 12.66 11.49 -8.95
CA SER A 139 13.36 11.22 -7.69
C SER A 139 12.50 10.29 -6.83
N HIS A 140 13.04 9.13 -6.46
CA HIS A 140 12.39 8.22 -5.50
C HIS A 140 12.19 8.92 -4.14
N TRP A 141 11.12 8.57 -3.41
CA TRP A 141 10.86 9.13 -2.08
C TRP A 141 11.98 8.73 -1.10
N PRO A 142 12.66 9.70 -0.44
CA PRO A 142 13.88 9.41 0.31
C PRO A 142 13.66 9.11 1.79
N GLY A 143 12.40 9.06 2.26
CA GLY A 143 12.06 9.03 3.69
C GLY A 143 11.89 10.42 4.30
N VAL A 144 11.14 10.53 5.40
CA VAL A 144 10.83 11.85 6.02
C VAL A 144 12.07 12.60 6.48
N TYR A 145 13.09 11.89 6.96
CA TYR A 145 14.28 12.53 7.51
C TYR A 145 15.04 13.28 6.41
N ALA A 146 15.31 12.62 5.30
CA ALA A 146 15.99 13.22 4.16
C ALA A 146 15.13 14.33 3.51
N ARG A 147 13.81 14.14 3.39
CA ARG A 147 12.90 15.12 2.77
C ARG A 147 12.76 16.41 3.57
N TYR A 148 12.74 16.32 4.90
CA TYR A 148 12.45 17.41 5.83
C TYR A 148 13.59 17.69 6.82
N ARG A 149 14.83 17.45 6.40
CA ARG A 149 16.04 17.57 7.23
C ARG A 149 16.11 18.89 7.99
N ASP A 150 15.85 20.01 7.32
CA ASP A 150 15.91 21.37 7.92
C ASP A 150 14.81 21.64 8.95
N SER A 151 13.85 20.73 9.08
CA SER A 151 12.77 20.77 10.06
C SER A 151 12.95 19.75 11.19
N LEU A 152 14.00 18.94 11.17
CA LEU A 152 14.20 17.83 12.11
C LEU A 152 15.48 18.05 12.94
N PRO A 153 15.60 17.39 14.11
CA PRO A 153 16.82 17.44 14.92
C PRO A 153 18.04 17.01 14.10
N SER A 154 19.16 17.71 14.24
CA SER A 154 20.40 17.41 13.51
C SER A 154 20.99 16.06 13.94
N ILE A 155 21.03 15.13 13.00
CA ILE A 155 21.59 13.78 13.16
C ILE A 155 22.57 13.54 12.01
N ALA A 156 23.74 12.98 12.33
CA ALA A 156 24.77 12.65 11.34
C ALA A 156 24.27 11.58 10.35
N ASP A 157 24.70 11.69 9.10
CA ASP A 157 24.13 10.91 7.98
C ASP A 157 24.25 9.39 8.18
N GLU A 158 25.38 8.94 8.74
CA GLU A 158 25.65 7.54 9.08
C GLU A 158 24.72 6.97 10.16
N HIS A 159 24.04 7.84 10.91
CA HIS A 159 23.12 7.47 11.97
C HIS A 159 21.65 7.52 11.54
N ILE A 160 21.34 8.06 10.36
CA ILE A 160 19.98 8.09 9.84
C ILE A 160 19.51 6.66 9.54
N VAL A 161 18.41 6.25 10.16
CA VAL A 161 17.76 4.95 9.99
C VAL A 161 16.39 5.18 9.36
N THR A 162 16.28 4.89 8.06
CA THR A 162 15.03 5.00 7.31
C THR A 162 14.56 3.66 6.75
N LEU A 163 13.24 3.51 6.66
CA LEU A 163 12.54 2.48 5.89
C LEU A 163 11.74 3.10 4.74
N LEU A 164 12.10 4.33 4.34
CA LEU A 164 11.41 5.15 3.35
C LEU A 164 9.99 5.55 3.77
N GLU A 165 9.80 5.76 5.08
CA GLU A 165 8.55 6.21 5.68
C GLU A 165 8.15 7.63 5.26
N GLY A 166 6.86 7.95 5.43
CA GLY A 166 6.26 9.14 4.86
C GLY A 166 5.95 8.98 3.37
N GLY A 167 5.71 10.10 2.68
CA GLY A 167 5.31 10.08 1.27
C GLY A 167 3.97 9.38 1.06
N THR A 168 3.15 9.34 2.11
CA THR A 168 1.90 8.56 2.13
C THR A 168 0.81 9.23 1.30
N PRO A 169 -0.08 8.45 0.67
CA PRO A 169 -1.15 9.02 -0.15
C PRO A 169 -2.04 10.01 0.61
N LEU A 170 -2.45 11.07 -0.09
CA LEU A 170 -3.54 11.96 0.32
C LEU A 170 -4.70 11.76 -0.65
N VAL A 171 -5.63 10.88 -0.29
CA VAL A 171 -6.70 10.39 -1.18
C VAL A 171 -7.95 11.23 -1.00
N ARG A 172 -8.55 11.74 -2.06
CA ARG A 172 -9.82 12.45 -1.97
C ARG A 172 -11.01 11.48 -1.90
N ALA A 173 -11.88 11.65 -0.91
CA ALA A 173 -13.01 10.77 -0.62
C ALA A 173 -14.29 11.23 -1.34
N HIS A 174 -14.29 11.10 -2.67
CA HIS A 174 -15.37 11.59 -3.52
C HIS A 174 -16.72 10.89 -3.30
N ASN A 175 -16.71 9.61 -2.91
CA ASN A 175 -17.94 8.86 -2.71
C ASN A 175 -18.61 9.29 -1.39
N LEU A 176 -17.85 9.49 -0.32
CA LEU A 176 -18.35 10.02 0.94
C LEU A 176 -18.81 11.48 0.80
N GLU A 177 -18.09 12.31 0.05
CA GLU A 177 -18.52 13.67 -0.30
C GLU A 177 -19.95 13.65 -0.90
N ARG A 178 -20.18 12.80 -1.91
CA ARG A 178 -21.49 12.69 -2.58
C ARG A 178 -22.56 12.04 -1.70
N GLN A 179 -22.24 10.94 -1.03
CA GLN A 179 -23.21 10.17 -0.24
C GLN A 179 -23.77 10.97 0.93
N PHE A 180 -22.94 11.78 1.57
CA PHE A 180 -23.33 12.59 2.73
C PHE A 180 -23.59 14.07 2.38
N GLY A 181 -23.54 14.43 1.09
CA GLY A 181 -23.76 15.81 0.64
C GLY A 181 -22.83 16.81 1.32
N LEU A 182 -21.55 16.45 1.50
CA LEU A 182 -20.62 17.27 2.26
C LEU A 182 -20.38 18.61 1.56
N PRO A 183 -20.47 19.75 2.26
CA PRO A 183 -20.23 21.06 1.67
C PRO A 183 -18.73 21.38 1.49
N CYS A 184 -17.85 20.40 1.75
CA CYS A 184 -16.40 20.55 1.82
C CYS A 184 -15.70 19.43 1.05
N ALA A 185 -14.45 19.67 0.63
CA ALA A 185 -13.60 18.64 0.06
C ALA A 185 -12.98 17.79 1.18
N LEU A 186 -13.13 16.48 1.11
CA LEU A 186 -12.66 15.53 2.12
C LEU A 186 -11.46 14.74 1.61
N TYR A 187 -10.33 14.86 2.29
CA TYR A 187 -9.10 14.13 1.99
C TYR A 187 -8.73 13.19 3.13
N LEU A 188 -8.14 12.05 2.77
CA LEU A 188 -7.72 10.98 3.66
C LEU A 188 -6.20 10.88 3.60
N LYS A 189 -5.51 11.23 4.69
CA LYS A 189 -4.07 11.03 4.81
C LYS A 189 -3.82 9.58 5.25
N CYS A 190 -3.45 8.73 4.30
CA CYS A 190 -3.40 7.27 4.45
C CYS A 190 -2.08 6.81 5.10
N GLU A 191 -1.95 7.01 6.41
CA GLU A 191 -0.75 6.65 7.17
C GLU A 191 -0.53 5.14 7.32
N GLY A 192 -1.54 4.34 6.98
CA GLY A 192 -1.43 2.88 6.84
C GLY A 192 -0.47 2.44 5.73
N ALA A 193 -0.08 3.31 4.81
CA ALA A 193 0.89 3.01 3.76
C ALA A 193 2.37 3.12 4.21
N ASN A 194 2.62 3.52 5.46
CA ASN A 194 3.98 3.50 6.02
C ASN A 194 4.54 2.07 6.14
N PRO A 195 5.86 1.87 6.24
CA PRO A 195 6.51 0.55 6.18
C PRO A 195 5.98 -0.50 7.15
N THR A 196 5.60 -0.10 8.37
CA THR A 196 5.01 -0.99 9.38
C THR A 196 3.51 -0.85 9.48
N GLY A 197 2.87 -0.11 8.57
CA GLY A 197 1.42 0.04 8.48
C GLY A 197 0.82 1.08 9.42
N SER A 198 1.60 2.06 9.92
CA SER A 198 1.06 3.16 10.73
C SER A 198 1.93 4.42 10.75
N PHE A 199 1.33 5.55 11.17
CA PHE A 199 2.03 6.83 11.36
C PHE A 199 3.19 6.79 12.37
N LYS A 200 3.30 5.72 13.19
CA LYS A 200 4.33 5.62 14.24
C LYS A 200 5.74 5.65 13.64
N ASP A 201 5.88 5.18 12.41
CA ASP A 201 7.13 5.12 11.65
C ASP A 201 7.78 6.49 11.50
N ARG A 202 6.98 7.53 11.24
CA ARG A 202 7.46 8.91 11.15
C ARG A 202 8.20 9.39 12.38
N GLY A 203 7.71 9.01 13.57
CA GLY A 203 8.38 9.34 14.82
C GLY A 203 9.51 8.37 15.15
N MET A 204 9.38 7.11 14.74
CA MET A 204 10.33 6.06 15.09
C MET A 204 11.65 6.19 14.34
N THR A 205 11.62 6.56 13.06
CA THR A 205 12.81 6.91 12.27
C THR A 205 13.70 7.92 12.99
N VAL A 206 13.14 9.03 13.47
CA VAL A 206 13.88 10.09 14.18
C VAL A 206 14.36 9.60 15.54
N ALA A 207 13.49 8.91 16.31
CA ALA A 207 13.84 8.42 17.64
C ALA A 207 14.96 7.37 17.60
N ILE A 208 14.93 6.43 16.64
CA ILE A 208 15.95 5.39 16.49
C ILE A 208 17.24 5.95 15.90
N SER A 209 17.15 6.88 14.94
CA SER A 209 18.33 7.56 14.41
C SER A 209 19.07 8.33 15.53
N GLN A 210 18.31 9.02 16.38
CA GLN A 210 18.88 9.70 17.55
C GLN A 210 19.47 8.71 18.55
N ALA A 211 18.78 7.60 18.84
CA ALA A 211 19.28 6.57 19.75
C ALA A 211 20.61 5.99 19.23
N LYS A 212 20.71 5.72 17.93
CA LYS A 212 21.92 5.25 17.26
C LYS A 212 23.06 6.27 17.38
N GLN A 213 22.78 7.56 17.13
CA GLN A 213 23.76 8.64 17.32
C GLN A 213 24.25 8.74 18.76
N SER A 214 23.37 8.53 19.74
CA SER A 214 23.74 8.50 21.16
C SER A 214 24.45 7.19 21.59
N GLY A 215 24.77 6.30 20.64
CA GLY A 215 25.50 5.06 20.89
C GLY A 215 24.67 3.92 21.49
N ALA A 216 23.34 4.06 21.53
CA ALA A 216 22.47 3.04 22.09
C ALA A 216 22.60 1.71 21.32
N LYS A 217 22.52 0.59 22.06
CA LYS A 217 22.54 -0.76 21.49
C LYS A 217 21.19 -1.47 21.59
N ALA A 218 20.26 -0.88 22.31
CA ALA A 218 18.93 -1.42 22.53
C ALA A 218 17.91 -0.30 22.72
N VAL A 219 16.67 -0.60 22.33
CA VAL A 219 15.51 0.24 22.60
C VAL A 219 14.44 -0.56 23.33
N ILE A 220 13.62 0.15 24.10
CA ILE A 220 12.54 -0.44 24.88
C ILE A 220 11.27 0.37 24.71
N CYS A 221 10.14 -0.34 24.65
CA CYS A 221 8.83 0.29 24.74
C CYS A 221 7.79 -0.54 25.50
N ALA A 222 6.86 0.16 26.14
CA ALA A 222 5.62 -0.42 26.65
C ALA A 222 4.50 -0.18 25.62
N SER A 223 4.24 -1.16 24.75
CA SER A 223 3.17 -1.09 23.76
C SER A 223 2.86 -2.48 23.20
N THR A 224 1.64 -2.66 22.73
CA THR A 224 1.10 -3.95 22.29
C THR A 224 0.66 -3.92 20.83
N GLY A 225 0.92 -2.81 20.14
CA GLY A 225 0.42 -2.55 18.78
C GLY A 225 1.40 -1.73 17.96
N ASN A 226 0.88 -0.71 17.27
CA ASN A 226 1.61 0.05 16.25
C ASN A 226 2.98 0.59 16.70
N THR A 227 3.12 1.08 17.95
CA THR A 227 4.40 1.60 18.44
C THR A 227 5.44 0.48 18.60
N ALA A 228 5.04 -0.69 19.11
CA ALA A 228 5.93 -1.84 19.27
C ALA A 228 6.41 -2.38 17.92
N ALA A 229 5.49 -2.53 16.96
CA ALA A 229 5.83 -2.99 15.61
C ALA A 229 6.82 -2.02 14.92
N SER A 230 6.57 -0.72 15.03
CA SER A 230 7.46 0.32 14.51
C SER A 230 8.83 0.27 15.20
N ALA A 231 8.87 0.24 16.54
CA ALA A 231 10.13 0.18 17.30
C ALA A 231 10.96 -1.05 16.91
N ALA A 232 10.32 -2.21 16.78
CA ALA A 232 10.96 -3.45 16.38
C ALA A 232 11.56 -3.36 14.97
N ALA A 233 10.79 -2.88 13.99
CA ALA A 233 11.24 -2.77 12.60
C ALA A 233 12.45 -1.82 12.44
N TYR A 234 12.39 -0.65 13.07
CA TYR A 234 13.48 0.32 12.99
C TYR A 234 14.71 -0.10 13.80
N ALA A 235 14.52 -0.75 14.95
CA ALA A 235 15.64 -1.34 15.69
C ALA A 235 16.34 -2.42 14.87
N ALA A 236 15.59 -3.30 14.20
CA ALA A 236 16.14 -4.30 13.30
C ALA A 236 16.93 -3.64 12.15
N ARG A 237 16.36 -2.59 11.53
CA ARG A 237 17.04 -1.81 10.48
C ARG A 237 18.32 -1.12 10.98
N ALA A 238 18.35 -0.71 12.25
CA ALA A 238 19.49 -0.06 12.89
C ALA A 238 20.55 -1.03 13.41
N GLY A 239 20.29 -2.34 13.43
CA GLY A 239 21.15 -3.33 14.08
C GLY A 239 21.12 -3.24 15.62
N MET A 240 19.99 -2.80 16.19
CA MET A 240 19.76 -2.66 17.63
C MET A 240 18.83 -3.75 18.15
N ARG A 241 18.95 -4.10 19.44
CA ARG A 241 17.95 -4.97 20.10
C ARG A 241 16.67 -4.18 20.39
N ALA A 242 15.51 -4.80 20.20
CA ALA A 242 14.22 -4.24 20.60
C ALA A 242 13.60 -5.06 21.73
N PHE A 243 13.20 -4.37 22.80
CA PHE A 243 12.46 -4.95 23.91
C PHE A 243 11.05 -4.37 23.96
N VAL A 244 10.06 -5.23 24.08
CA VAL A 244 8.64 -4.84 24.16
C VAL A 244 8.07 -5.41 25.45
N ILE A 245 7.76 -4.56 26.41
CA ILE A 245 7.21 -4.97 27.71
C ILE A 245 5.69 -4.87 27.65
N VAL A 246 5.01 -5.95 28.01
CA VAL A 246 3.55 -6.04 27.97
C VAL A 246 2.98 -6.78 29.16
N PRO A 247 1.76 -6.45 29.63
CA PRO A 247 1.10 -7.24 30.68
C PRO A 247 0.71 -8.63 30.17
N GLU A 248 0.90 -9.65 31.01
CA GLU A 248 0.55 -11.05 30.71
C GLU A 248 -0.97 -11.22 30.47
N GLY A 249 -1.33 -12.03 29.47
CA GLY A 249 -2.70 -12.47 29.21
C GLY A 249 -3.67 -11.42 28.67
N GLN A 250 -3.25 -10.16 28.53
CA GLN A 250 -4.14 -9.04 28.15
C GLN A 250 -4.14 -8.72 26.65
N ILE A 251 -3.31 -9.40 25.84
CA ILE A 251 -3.05 -9.03 24.45
C ILE A 251 -3.11 -10.25 23.55
N ALA A 252 -3.90 -10.13 22.48
CA ALA A 252 -3.96 -11.14 21.44
C ALA A 252 -2.58 -11.28 20.74
N LEU A 253 -2.12 -12.53 20.58
CA LEU A 253 -0.84 -12.84 19.95
C LEU A 253 -0.71 -12.24 18.54
N GLY A 254 -1.80 -12.15 17.78
CA GLY A 254 -1.83 -11.54 16.46
C GLY A 254 -1.37 -10.07 16.43
N LYS A 255 -1.59 -9.31 17.52
CA LYS A 255 -1.13 -7.91 17.64
C LYS A 255 0.38 -7.81 17.90
N LEU A 256 0.95 -8.84 18.54
CA LEU A 256 2.38 -8.92 18.85
C LEU A 256 3.19 -9.58 17.73
N ALA A 257 2.55 -10.38 16.87
CA ALA A 257 3.18 -11.15 15.80
C ALA A 257 4.13 -10.30 14.97
N GLY A 258 3.69 -9.12 14.50
CA GLY A 258 4.56 -8.22 13.72
C GLY A 258 5.83 -7.80 14.47
N SER A 259 5.72 -7.46 15.75
CA SER A 259 6.88 -7.06 16.57
C SER A 259 7.86 -8.22 16.75
N MET A 260 7.34 -9.43 16.99
CA MET A 260 8.14 -10.64 17.13
C MET A 260 8.83 -11.03 15.82
N THR A 261 8.15 -10.90 14.68
CA THR A 261 8.72 -11.15 13.35
C THR A 261 9.87 -10.21 13.02
N TYR A 262 9.79 -8.94 13.45
CA TYR A 262 10.91 -8.00 13.35
C TYR A 262 12.05 -8.28 14.35
N GLY A 263 11.95 -9.32 15.18
CA GLY A 263 12.98 -9.75 16.11
C GLY A 263 12.94 -9.05 17.47
N ALA A 264 11.83 -8.39 17.84
CA ALA A 264 11.70 -7.85 19.19
C ALA A 264 11.54 -8.97 20.22
N GLN A 265 12.23 -8.82 21.35
CA GLN A 265 12.03 -9.65 22.52
C GLN A 265 10.81 -9.12 23.29
N VAL A 266 9.70 -9.83 23.15
CA VAL A 266 8.46 -9.53 23.88
C VAL A 266 8.53 -10.16 25.26
N ILE A 267 8.48 -9.32 26.30
CA ILE A 267 8.55 -9.73 27.70
C ILE A 267 7.19 -9.47 28.33
N GLN A 268 6.53 -10.55 28.75
CA GLN A 268 5.26 -10.47 29.46
C GLN A 268 5.54 -10.31 30.96
N VAL A 269 4.97 -9.27 31.57
CA VAL A 269 5.07 -9.01 33.01
C VAL A 269 3.77 -9.39 33.70
N GLN A 270 3.90 -10.05 34.86
CA GLN A 270 2.78 -10.34 35.76
C GLN A 270 2.31 -9.05 36.46
N GLY A 271 1.51 -8.27 35.75
CA GLY A 271 1.04 -6.96 36.20
C GLY A 271 0.18 -6.26 35.15
N ASN A 272 -0.19 -5.01 35.44
CA ASN A 272 -0.96 -4.17 34.51
C ASN A 272 -0.06 -3.31 33.61
N PHE A 273 -0.68 -2.57 32.68
CA PHE A 273 0.05 -1.70 31.75
C PHE A 273 0.86 -0.59 32.45
N ASP A 274 0.34 -0.02 33.54
CA ASP A 274 1.02 1.05 34.27
C ASP A 274 2.29 0.53 34.97
N GLN A 275 2.23 -0.68 35.54
CA GLN A 275 3.40 -1.36 36.08
C GLN A 275 4.44 -1.63 34.99
N ALA A 276 4.01 -2.12 33.82
CA ALA A 276 4.89 -2.31 32.66
C ALA A 276 5.55 -0.98 32.22
N LEU A 277 4.79 0.12 32.19
CA LEU A 277 5.31 1.43 31.81
C LEU A 277 6.31 1.97 32.84
N THR A 278 6.05 1.80 34.14
CA THR A 278 6.97 2.16 35.22
C THR A 278 8.29 1.41 35.10
N LEU A 279 8.24 0.08 34.92
CA LEU A 279 9.44 -0.74 34.70
C LEU A 279 10.24 -0.26 33.49
N VAL A 280 9.55 0.02 32.37
CA VAL A 280 10.20 0.51 31.15
C VAL A 280 10.91 1.86 31.36
N ARG A 281 10.33 2.77 32.15
CA ARG A 281 10.97 4.06 32.50
C ARG A 281 12.20 3.84 33.37
N GLU A 282 12.06 3.05 34.44
CA GLU A 282 13.19 2.74 35.33
C GLU A 282 14.34 2.05 34.60
N ILE A 283 14.04 1.13 33.68
CA ILE A 283 15.05 0.46 32.86
C ILE A 283 15.79 1.48 31.99
N ALA A 284 15.05 2.40 31.35
CA ALA A 284 15.64 3.41 30.48
C ALA A 284 16.47 4.46 31.25
N GLU A 285 16.16 4.71 32.51
CA GLU A 285 16.93 5.61 33.39
C GLU A 285 18.21 4.96 33.94
N LYS A 286 18.14 3.68 34.29
CA LYS A 286 19.22 2.97 35.01
C LYS A 286 20.14 2.15 34.11
N TYR A 287 19.71 1.79 32.91
CA TYR A 287 20.44 0.90 31.99
C TYR A 287 20.59 1.53 30.60
N PRO A 288 21.58 1.11 29.79
CA PRO A 288 21.85 1.68 28.46
C PRO A 288 20.83 1.21 27.40
N VAL A 289 19.55 1.49 27.63
CA VAL A 289 18.43 1.13 26.76
C VAL A 289 17.57 2.37 26.54
N THR A 290 17.35 2.76 25.28
CA THR A 290 16.62 3.99 24.98
C THR A 290 15.11 3.77 24.98
N LEU A 291 14.39 4.59 25.73
CA LEU A 291 12.92 4.62 25.70
C LEU A 291 12.41 5.26 24.40
N VAL A 292 11.57 4.54 23.65
CA VAL A 292 10.99 5.02 22.38
C VAL A 292 9.46 5.14 22.40
N ASN A 293 8.86 5.17 23.59
CA ASN A 293 7.45 5.51 23.79
C ASN A 293 7.15 6.97 23.39
N SER A 294 5.87 7.36 23.37
CA SER A 294 5.42 8.72 23.01
C SER A 294 5.93 9.87 23.91
N LEU A 295 6.58 9.57 25.04
CA LEU A 295 7.26 10.56 25.88
C LEU A 295 8.57 11.05 25.26
N ASN A 296 9.15 10.27 24.34
CA ASN A 296 10.38 10.65 23.66
C ASN A 296 10.09 11.82 22.70
N PRO A 297 10.71 13.00 22.86
CA PRO A 297 10.41 14.19 22.06
C PRO A 297 10.69 13.99 20.57
N HIS A 298 11.65 13.13 20.20
CA HIS A 298 11.98 12.82 18.80
C HIS A 298 10.81 12.15 18.07
N ARG A 299 9.91 11.47 18.79
CA ARG A 299 8.67 10.93 18.21
C ARG A 299 7.79 12.05 17.66
N ILE A 300 7.65 13.15 18.40
CA ILE A 300 6.82 14.30 18.01
C ILE A 300 7.47 15.02 16.83
N GLU A 301 8.80 15.22 16.88
CA GLU A 301 9.56 15.83 15.79
C GLU A 301 9.38 15.09 14.47
N GLY A 302 9.47 13.76 14.49
CA GLY A 302 9.26 12.98 13.27
C GLY A 302 7.81 12.97 12.79
N GLN A 303 6.84 12.81 13.70
CA GLN A 303 5.41 12.79 13.34
C GLN A 303 4.90 14.10 12.73
N LYS A 304 5.47 15.26 13.10
CA LYS A 304 5.02 16.56 12.58
C LYS A 304 5.17 16.68 11.06
N THR A 305 6.06 15.88 10.47
CA THR A 305 6.30 15.83 9.02
C THR A 305 5.06 15.46 8.22
N ALA A 306 4.08 14.78 8.82
CA ALA A 306 2.82 14.48 8.16
C ALA A 306 2.02 15.76 7.86
N ALA A 307 2.10 16.79 8.70
CA ALA A 307 1.49 18.10 8.44
C ALA A 307 2.18 18.80 7.25
N PHE A 308 3.52 18.70 7.16
CA PHE A 308 4.28 19.25 6.04
C PHE A 308 3.86 18.60 4.73
N GLU A 309 3.74 17.26 4.69
CA GLU A 309 3.31 16.54 3.50
C GLU A 309 1.90 16.93 3.04
N ILE A 310 0.98 17.16 3.97
CA ILE A 310 -0.36 17.63 3.64
C ILE A 310 -0.29 19.01 2.97
N CYS A 311 0.49 19.93 3.55
CA CYS A 311 0.66 21.27 3.00
C CYS A 311 1.34 21.23 1.63
N ASP A 312 2.39 20.43 1.47
CA ASP A 312 3.12 20.26 0.23
C ASP A 312 2.21 19.69 -0.88
N ALA A 313 1.33 18.74 -0.54
CA ALA A 313 0.43 18.10 -1.49
C ALA A 313 -0.76 18.98 -1.90
N LEU A 314 -1.32 19.74 -0.97
CA LEU A 314 -2.44 20.65 -1.24
C LEU A 314 -2.00 22.02 -1.76
N GLY A 315 -0.72 22.38 -1.61
CA GLY A 315 -0.21 23.73 -1.84
C GLY A 315 -0.61 24.76 -0.77
N ALA A 316 -1.38 24.33 0.25
CA ALA A 316 -1.86 25.12 1.37
C ALA A 316 -2.16 24.21 2.57
N ALA A 317 -2.36 24.78 3.75
CA ALA A 317 -2.98 24.03 4.84
C ALA A 317 -4.48 23.81 4.57
N PRO A 318 -5.07 22.69 5.02
CA PRO A 318 -6.52 22.55 5.00
C PRO A 318 -7.17 23.55 5.94
N ASP A 319 -8.49 23.74 5.84
CA ASP A 319 -9.24 24.55 6.81
C ASP A 319 -9.42 23.77 8.12
N TYR A 320 -9.61 22.46 8.02
CA TYR A 320 -9.81 21.56 9.16
C TYR A 320 -8.93 20.32 9.04
N HIS A 321 -8.33 19.90 10.15
CA HIS A 321 -7.64 18.61 10.24
C HIS A 321 -8.26 17.74 11.33
N ALA A 322 -8.98 16.69 10.92
CA ALA A 322 -9.53 15.66 11.77
C ALA A 322 -8.58 14.48 12.02
N LEU A 323 -8.43 14.06 13.27
CA LEU A 323 -7.64 12.88 13.62
C LEU A 323 -8.08 12.20 14.93
N PRO A 324 -7.80 10.88 15.08
CA PRO A 324 -8.07 10.17 16.31
C PRO A 324 -7.14 10.63 17.44
N VAL A 325 -7.66 10.67 18.67
CA VAL A 325 -6.92 11.07 19.87
C VAL A 325 -6.94 9.95 20.92
N GLY A 326 -5.84 9.20 20.99
CA GLY A 326 -5.52 8.29 22.10
C GLY A 326 -4.58 8.97 23.08
N ASN A 327 -3.27 8.73 22.94
CA ASN A 327 -2.25 9.31 23.84
C ASN A 327 -1.94 10.79 23.57
N ALA A 328 -2.71 11.46 22.71
CA ALA A 328 -2.58 12.87 22.31
C ALA A 328 -1.27 13.33 21.62
N GLY A 329 -0.26 12.46 21.47
CA GLY A 329 0.99 12.84 20.83
C GLY A 329 0.85 13.20 19.34
N ASN A 330 -0.10 12.60 18.62
CA ASN A 330 -0.26 12.84 17.18
C ASN A 330 -0.81 14.24 16.89
N ILE A 331 -1.92 14.64 17.55
CA ILE A 331 -2.51 15.99 17.41
C ILE A 331 -1.52 17.08 17.83
N THR A 332 -0.72 16.82 18.87
CA THR A 332 0.38 17.71 19.28
C THR A 332 1.42 17.86 18.17
N ALA A 333 1.82 16.75 17.52
CA ALA A 333 2.80 16.77 16.44
C ALA A 333 2.29 17.47 15.19
N TYR A 334 1.06 17.18 14.75
CA TYR A 334 0.45 17.86 13.60
C TYR A 334 0.33 19.36 13.84
N TRP A 335 -0.13 19.79 15.02
CA TRP A 335 -0.22 21.20 15.36
C TRP A 335 1.15 21.88 15.31
N LYS A 336 2.18 21.25 15.90
CA LYS A 336 3.55 21.74 15.82
C LYS A 336 4.03 21.90 14.36
N GLY A 337 3.73 20.92 13.51
CA GLY A 337 4.07 20.97 12.08
C GLY A 337 3.40 22.16 11.37
N TYR A 338 2.09 22.35 11.57
CA TYR A 338 1.40 23.50 10.99
C TYR A 338 1.95 24.85 11.52
N CYS A 339 2.22 24.97 12.82
CA CYS A 339 2.83 26.17 13.38
C CYS A 339 4.21 26.46 12.78
N GLU A 340 5.05 25.46 12.56
CA GLU A 340 6.38 25.64 11.96
C GLU A 340 6.29 26.03 10.48
N TYR A 341 5.40 25.41 9.70
CA TYR A 341 5.19 25.81 8.30
C TYR A 341 4.62 27.23 8.20
N PHE A 342 3.70 27.60 9.09
CA PHE A 342 3.15 28.96 9.16
C PHE A 342 4.24 29.99 9.52
N ALA A 343 5.04 29.73 10.56
CA ALA A 343 6.14 30.60 10.98
C ALA A 343 7.20 30.80 9.88
N ARG A 344 7.34 29.83 8.98
CA ARG A 344 8.25 29.88 7.82
C ARG A 344 7.62 30.47 6.55
N GLY A 345 6.36 30.93 6.63
CA GLY A 345 5.63 31.47 5.48
C GLY A 345 5.32 30.44 4.38
N LYS A 346 5.35 29.14 4.68
CA LYS A 346 5.01 28.06 3.73
C LYS A 346 3.51 27.90 3.54
N ILE A 347 2.71 28.37 4.50
CA ILE A 347 1.25 28.39 4.48
C ILE A 347 0.75 29.73 5.02
N ALA A 348 -0.36 30.22 4.48
CA ALA A 348 -0.94 31.52 4.87
C ALA A 348 -1.85 31.44 6.10
N GLN A 349 -2.31 30.24 6.47
CA GLN A 349 -3.20 30.01 7.61
C GLN A 349 -2.90 28.65 8.25
N ARG A 350 -3.30 28.48 9.50
CA ARG A 350 -3.23 27.21 10.24
C ARG A 350 -4.63 26.58 10.27
N PRO A 351 -4.76 25.24 10.18
CA PRO A 351 -6.05 24.57 10.23
C PRO A 351 -6.63 24.57 11.65
N ALA A 352 -7.95 24.49 11.75
CA ALA A 352 -8.60 24.08 12.99
C ALA A 352 -8.38 22.58 13.25
N MET A 353 -7.82 22.25 14.41
CA MET A 353 -7.51 20.86 14.78
C MET A 353 -8.74 20.18 15.40
N LEU A 354 -9.23 19.10 14.79
CA LEU A 354 -10.41 18.35 15.23
C LEU A 354 -9.99 16.98 15.77
N GLY A 355 -9.93 16.85 17.08
CA GLY A 355 -9.58 15.60 17.76
C GLY A 355 -10.80 14.76 18.11
N PHE A 356 -10.74 13.44 17.89
CA PHE A 356 -11.84 12.53 18.22
C PHE A 356 -11.39 11.39 19.13
N GLN A 357 -12.04 11.25 20.29
CA GLN A 357 -11.88 10.13 21.21
C GLN A 357 -13.08 9.18 21.09
N ALA A 358 -12.88 7.89 21.38
CA ALA A 358 -14.01 6.99 21.56
C ALA A 358 -14.73 7.34 22.87
N GLU A 359 -16.06 7.34 22.91
CA GLU A 359 -16.87 7.73 24.09
C GLU A 359 -16.41 7.06 25.39
N GLY A 360 -16.21 5.74 25.38
CA GLY A 360 -15.77 4.99 26.56
C GLY A 360 -14.28 5.17 26.92
N ALA A 361 -13.54 5.97 26.17
CA ALA A 361 -12.12 6.27 26.37
C ALA A 361 -11.82 7.75 26.04
N ALA A 362 -12.65 8.67 26.55
CA ALA A 362 -12.60 10.10 26.26
C ALA A 362 -12.16 11.01 27.44
N PRO A 363 -11.02 10.74 28.10
CA PRO A 363 -10.61 11.49 29.29
C PRO A 363 -10.40 12.98 29.04
N ILE A 364 -9.95 13.40 27.85
CA ILE A 364 -9.73 14.83 27.54
C ILE A 364 -11.05 15.57 27.44
N VAL A 365 -12.08 14.92 26.87
CA VAL A 365 -13.42 15.50 26.78
C VAL A 365 -14.07 15.60 28.17
N LEU A 366 -13.90 14.57 29.01
CA LEU A 366 -14.45 14.54 30.37
C LEU A 366 -13.66 15.42 31.36
N GLY A 367 -12.43 15.80 31.03
CA GLY A 367 -11.58 16.64 31.89
C GLY A 367 -10.90 15.88 33.04
N HIS A 368 -11.01 14.56 33.11
CA HIS A 368 -10.37 13.73 34.13
C HIS A 368 -9.96 12.35 33.59
N PRO A 369 -8.93 11.69 34.17
CA PRO A 369 -8.56 10.34 33.78
C PRO A 369 -9.70 9.33 33.92
N ILE A 370 -9.72 8.33 33.04
CA ILE A 370 -10.64 7.18 33.08
C ILE A 370 -9.82 5.95 33.46
N GLU A 371 -10.10 5.33 34.61
CA GLU A 371 -9.34 4.16 35.08
C GLU A 371 -9.53 2.93 34.17
N ASN A 372 -10.75 2.71 33.69
CA ASN A 372 -11.12 1.53 32.92
C ASN A 372 -11.68 1.91 31.54
N PRO A 373 -10.85 2.44 30.62
CA PRO A 373 -11.30 2.86 29.30
C PRO A 373 -11.79 1.66 28.47
N LYS A 374 -12.90 1.83 27.75
CA LYS A 374 -13.53 0.81 26.91
C LYS A 374 -13.82 1.36 25.52
N THR A 375 -13.44 0.60 24.49
CA THR A 375 -13.82 0.84 23.09
C THR A 375 -13.35 -0.33 22.23
N VAL A 376 -14.06 -0.63 21.14
CA VAL A 376 -13.62 -1.52 20.06
C VAL A 376 -12.34 -1.01 19.38
N ALA A 377 -12.11 0.31 19.37
CA ALA A 377 -10.96 0.95 18.76
C ALA A 377 -9.72 0.88 19.67
N THR A 378 -9.14 -0.32 19.80
CA THR A 378 -8.11 -0.61 20.81
C THR A 378 -6.88 0.30 20.79
N ALA A 379 -6.50 0.87 19.63
CA ALA A 379 -5.36 1.77 19.53
C ALA A 379 -5.58 3.17 20.18
N ILE A 380 -6.84 3.55 20.45
CA ILE A 380 -7.21 4.78 21.19
C ILE A 380 -7.88 4.48 22.54
N LYS A 381 -7.86 3.24 23.01
CA LYS A 381 -8.35 2.83 24.33
C LYS A 381 -7.39 3.31 25.43
N ILE A 382 -7.36 4.62 25.68
CA ILE A 382 -6.42 5.29 26.59
C ILE A 382 -7.17 6.17 27.57
N GLY A 383 -6.98 5.88 28.87
CA GLY A 383 -7.66 6.55 29.97
C GLY A 383 -6.90 7.74 30.56
N ASN A 384 -5.59 7.85 30.33
CA ASN A 384 -4.76 8.95 30.81
C ASN A 384 -3.69 9.35 29.76
N PRO A 385 -4.02 10.25 28.81
CA PRO A 385 -3.13 10.64 27.73
C PRO A 385 -1.86 11.35 28.20
N ALA A 386 -0.70 10.84 27.82
CA ALA A 386 0.61 11.41 28.18
C ALA A 386 0.82 12.83 27.61
N SER A 387 0.26 13.14 26.44
CA SER A 387 0.38 14.46 25.81
C SER A 387 -0.89 15.32 25.98
N TRP A 388 -1.61 15.16 27.10
CA TRP A 388 -2.88 15.86 27.36
C TRP A 388 -2.80 17.37 27.12
N GLN A 389 -1.82 18.04 27.75
CA GLN A 389 -1.66 19.49 27.64
C GLN A 389 -1.31 19.94 26.21
N GLY A 390 -0.57 19.11 25.47
CA GLY A 390 -0.28 19.37 24.05
C GLY A 390 -1.53 19.33 23.18
N ALA A 391 -2.46 18.41 23.47
CA ALA A 391 -3.74 18.34 22.77
C ALA A 391 -4.68 19.49 23.12
N LEU A 392 -4.77 19.90 24.39
CA LEU A 392 -5.55 21.09 24.78
C LEU A 392 -5.01 22.35 24.10
N ARG A 393 -3.69 22.53 24.10
CA ARG A 393 -3.05 23.65 23.39
C ARG A 393 -3.35 23.62 21.89
N ALA A 394 -3.24 22.46 21.25
CA ALA A 394 -3.58 22.31 19.83
C ALA A 394 -5.04 22.65 19.55
N ARG A 395 -5.98 22.23 20.42
CA ARG A 395 -7.40 22.59 20.33
C ARG A 395 -7.58 24.11 20.44
N ASP A 396 -7.07 24.69 21.51
CA ASP A 396 -7.35 26.09 21.90
C ASP A 396 -6.68 27.08 20.94
N GLU A 397 -5.42 26.87 20.58
CA GLU A 397 -4.68 27.78 19.70
C GLU A 397 -5.10 27.67 18.22
N SER A 398 -5.68 26.54 17.81
CA SER A 398 -6.19 26.35 16.44
C SER A 398 -7.63 26.79 16.26
N GLY A 399 -8.35 27.11 17.34
CA GLY A 399 -9.80 27.32 17.31
C GLY A 399 -10.58 26.05 16.93
N GLY A 400 -9.98 24.88 17.16
CA GLY A 400 -10.56 23.57 16.88
C GLY A 400 -11.33 23.00 18.08
N LEU A 401 -11.52 21.68 18.09
CA LEU A 401 -12.24 20.98 19.15
C LEU A 401 -11.65 19.60 19.42
N ILE A 402 -11.95 19.05 20.60
CA ILE A 402 -11.77 17.62 20.90
C ILE A 402 -13.13 17.11 21.35
N ALA A 403 -13.69 16.12 20.64
CA ALA A 403 -15.01 15.57 20.90
C ALA A 403 -14.99 14.04 20.93
N THR A 404 -16.14 13.46 21.28
CA THR A 404 -16.34 12.01 21.27
C THR A 404 -17.06 11.53 20.02
N VAL A 405 -16.81 10.27 19.68
CA VAL A 405 -17.60 9.46 18.76
C VAL A 405 -17.85 8.09 19.40
N SER A 406 -19.04 7.55 19.21
CA SER A 406 -19.41 6.22 19.72
C SER A 406 -18.74 5.11 18.93
N ASP A 407 -18.61 3.92 19.54
CA ASP A 407 -18.10 2.73 18.84
C ASP A 407 -18.95 2.39 17.61
N ALA A 408 -20.26 2.61 17.66
CA ALA A 408 -21.15 2.41 16.52
C ALA A 408 -20.81 3.35 15.35
N GLN A 409 -20.57 4.64 15.62
CA GLN A 409 -20.14 5.60 14.61
C GLN A 409 -18.75 5.27 14.06
N ILE A 410 -17.83 4.82 14.90
CA ILE A 410 -16.49 4.37 14.48
C ILE A 410 -16.60 3.19 13.50
N LEU A 411 -17.38 2.17 13.84
CA LEU A 411 -17.54 0.98 13.01
C LEU A 411 -18.31 1.26 11.71
N GLU A 412 -19.25 2.20 11.73
CA GLU A 412 -19.93 2.70 10.53
C GLU A 412 -18.93 3.39 9.58
N ALA A 413 -18.17 4.36 10.08
CA ALA A 413 -17.15 5.06 9.28
C ALA A 413 -16.07 4.10 8.75
N TYR A 414 -15.68 3.12 9.56
CA TYR A 414 -14.74 2.06 9.17
C TYR A 414 -15.26 1.25 7.97
N ARG A 415 -16.54 0.84 7.99
CA ARG A 415 -17.17 0.13 6.86
C ARG A 415 -17.29 1.02 5.63
N LEU A 416 -17.75 2.26 5.80
CA LEU A 416 -17.92 3.23 4.71
C LEU A 416 -16.60 3.51 3.99
N LEU A 417 -15.49 3.69 4.72
CA LEU A 417 -14.18 3.91 4.10
C LEU A 417 -13.76 2.74 3.20
N ALA A 418 -13.98 1.51 3.65
CA ALA A 418 -13.63 0.32 2.87
C ALA A 418 -14.58 0.11 1.68
N GLN A 419 -15.89 0.24 1.90
CA GLN A 419 -16.92 -0.09 0.90
C GLN A 419 -17.14 1.02 -0.14
N CYS A 420 -17.00 2.29 0.26
CA CYS A 420 -17.27 3.43 -0.62
C CYS A 420 -16.00 3.95 -1.27
N GLU A 421 -14.86 3.99 -0.56
CA GLU A 421 -13.62 4.58 -1.07
C GLU A 421 -12.53 3.56 -1.41
N GLY A 422 -12.72 2.28 -1.08
CA GLY A 422 -11.67 1.28 -1.23
C GLY A 422 -10.46 1.53 -0.32
N VAL A 423 -10.64 2.29 0.77
CA VAL A 423 -9.57 2.63 1.72
C VAL A 423 -9.75 1.83 3.00
N PHE A 424 -8.82 0.92 3.28
CA PHE A 424 -8.90 0.02 4.42
C PHE A 424 -7.98 0.43 5.58
N CYS A 425 -8.54 1.11 6.59
CA CYS A 425 -7.84 1.53 7.81
C CYS A 425 -8.30 0.76 9.05
N GLU A 426 -7.57 0.82 10.16
CA GLU A 426 -8.00 0.21 11.44
C GLU A 426 -9.17 0.99 12.09
N PRO A 427 -9.97 0.39 13.01
CA PRO A 427 -11.11 1.08 13.63
C PRO A 427 -10.74 2.42 14.29
N ALA A 428 -9.60 2.49 14.97
CA ALA A 428 -9.15 3.74 15.58
C ALA A 428 -8.94 4.87 14.55
N SER A 429 -8.48 4.56 13.34
CA SER A 429 -8.33 5.53 12.26
C SER A 429 -9.66 6.13 11.82
N ALA A 430 -10.70 5.30 11.76
CA ALA A 430 -12.04 5.68 11.32
C ALA A 430 -12.72 6.68 12.26
N ALA A 431 -12.27 6.82 13.51
CA ALA A 431 -12.77 7.84 14.44
C ALA A 431 -12.66 9.28 13.89
N SER A 432 -11.64 9.55 13.07
CA SER A 432 -11.50 10.85 12.39
C SER A 432 -12.65 11.14 11.43
N VAL A 433 -13.00 10.16 10.60
CA VAL A 433 -14.08 10.27 9.60
C VAL A 433 -15.44 10.22 10.28
N ALA A 434 -15.63 9.36 11.29
CA ALA A 434 -16.85 9.37 12.12
C ALA A 434 -17.12 10.76 12.71
N GLY A 435 -16.07 11.41 13.22
CA GLY A 435 -16.15 12.76 13.76
C GLY A 435 -16.50 13.81 12.72
N VAL A 436 -15.90 13.74 11.53
CA VAL A 436 -16.26 14.63 10.40
C VAL A 436 -17.71 14.42 9.98
N LEU A 437 -18.19 13.19 9.83
CA LEU A 437 -19.58 12.94 9.46
C LEU A 437 -20.55 13.49 10.53
N GLN A 438 -20.25 13.29 11.81
CA GLN A 438 -21.01 13.86 12.92
C GLN A 438 -21.08 15.40 12.85
N LEU A 439 -19.96 16.08 12.63
CA LEU A 439 -19.91 17.54 12.51
C LEU A 439 -20.60 18.06 11.24
N ALA A 440 -20.55 17.29 10.14
CA ALA A 440 -21.26 17.62 8.91
C ALA A 440 -22.78 17.64 9.13
N HIS A 441 -23.33 16.67 9.87
CA HIS A 441 -24.75 16.67 10.28
C HIS A 441 -25.13 17.89 11.13
N GLN A 442 -24.17 18.52 11.80
CA GLN A 442 -24.36 19.72 12.61
C GLN A 442 -24.10 21.01 11.83
N SER A 443 -23.94 20.95 10.49
CA SER A 443 -23.62 22.09 9.63
C SER A 443 -22.35 22.86 10.07
N PHE A 444 -21.37 22.15 10.64
CA PHE A 444 -20.15 22.75 11.18
C PHE A 444 -19.20 23.30 10.11
N PHE A 445 -19.16 22.66 8.94
CA PHE A 445 -18.20 23.00 7.88
C PHE A 445 -18.71 24.09 6.95
N LYS A 446 -17.84 25.07 6.67
CA LYS A 446 -18.12 26.13 5.69
C LYS A 446 -18.14 25.54 4.26
N PRO A 447 -19.06 25.99 3.39
CA PRO A 447 -19.04 25.63 1.98
C PRO A 447 -17.69 25.93 1.31
N GLY A 448 -17.18 24.98 0.53
CA GLY A 448 -15.89 25.08 -0.18
C GLY A 448 -14.66 24.87 0.69
N SER A 449 -14.81 24.58 1.98
CA SER A 449 -13.67 24.28 2.86
C SER A 449 -12.99 22.95 2.50
N THR A 450 -11.73 22.81 2.91
CA THR A 450 -10.95 21.57 2.79
C THR A 450 -10.77 20.92 4.16
N VAL A 451 -11.15 19.65 4.27
CA VAL A 451 -11.02 18.83 5.47
C VAL A 451 -10.06 17.68 5.19
N VAL A 452 -9.08 17.48 6.07
CA VAL A 452 -8.17 16.32 6.01
C VAL A 452 -8.40 15.42 7.22
N CYS A 453 -8.64 14.14 6.99
CA CYS A 453 -8.70 13.08 8.00
C CYS A 453 -7.43 12.25 8.01
N THR A 454 -6.75 12.14 9.15
CA THR A 454 -5.63 11.20 9.30
C THR A 454 -6.12 9.79 9.57
N LEU A 455 -5.89 8.89 8.62
CA LEU A 455 -6.11 7.45 8.78
C LEU A 455 -4.83 6.80 9.32
N THR A 456 -4.74 6.72 10.64
CA THR A 456 -3.51 6.44 11.41
C THR A 456 -2.82 5.10 11.12
N GLY A 457 -3.56 4.06 10.74
CA GLY A 457 -3.01 2.73 10.53
C GLY A 457 -3.83 1.87 9.59
N HIS A 458 -3.18 0.86 9.03
CA HIS A 458 -3.77 -0.02 8.02
C HIS A 458 -4.79 -0.99 8.65
N GLY A 459 -5.88 -1.29 7.94
CA GLY A 459 -6.90 -2.23 8.41
C GLY A 459 -6.40 -3.66 8.68
N LEU A 460 -5.31 -4.10 8.04
CA LEU A 460 -4.69 -5.41 8.27
C LEU A 460 -4.03 -5.53 9.67
N LYS A 461 -3.96 -4.43 10.44
CA LYS A 461 -3.51 -4.45 11.84
C LYS A 461 -4.50 -5.09 12.80
N ASP A 462 -5.79 -5.12 12.45
CA ASP A 462 -6.84 -5.67 13.32
C ASP A 462 -7.76 -6.60 12.51
N PRO A 463 -7.27 -7.80 12.16
CA PRO A 463 -8.06 -8.77 11.38
C PRO A 463 -9.31 -9.22 12.16
N ASP A 464 -9.25 -9.25 13.50
CA ASP A 464 -10.40 -9.63 14.33
C ASP A 464 -11.53 -8.60 14.20
N ALA A 465 -11.21 -7.31 14.23
CA ALA A 465 -12.18 -6.25 13.97
C ALA A 465 -12.77 -6.34 12.55
N ALA A 466 -11.94 -6.69 11.55
CA ALA A 466 -12.41 -6.92 10.18
C ALA A 466 -13.38 -8.10 10.08
N LEU A 467 -13.07 -9.22 10.72
CA LEU A 467 -13.95 -10.40 10.76
C LEU A 467 -15.25 -10.12 11.51
N ALA A 468 -15.20 -9.34 12.59
CA ALA A 468 -16.39 -8.98 13.38
C ALA A 468 -17.35 -8.01 12.64
N THR A 469 -16.84 -7.24 11.68
CA THR A 469 -17.60 -6.23 10.92
C THR A 469 -17.95 -6.68 9.49
N ALA A 470 -17.35 -7.77 9.01
CA ALA A 470 -17.66 -8.35 7.71
C ALA A 470 -19.14 -8.74 7.66
N SER A 471 -19.88 -8.10 6.76
CA SER A 471 -21.33 -8.17 6.67
C SER A 471 -21.85 -9.54 6.20
N ALA A 472 -20.98 -10.37 5.62
CA ALA A 472 -21.32 -11.71 5.14
C ALA A 472 -20.15 -12.69 5.28
N LYS A 473 -20.43 -13.91 5.73
CA LYS A 473 -19.49 -15.03 5.59
C LYS A 473 -19.33 -15.36 4.09
N PRO A 474 -18.18 -15.91 3.67
CA PRO A 474 -18.02 -16.39 2.30
C PRO A 474 -19.16 -17.34 1.92
N MET A 475 -19.92 -17.00 0.88
CA MET A 475 -20.97 -17.88 0.35
C MET A 475 -20.32 -19.06 -0.36
N SER A 476 -20.74 -20.27 0.00
CA SER A 476 -20.28 -21.50 -0.65
C SER A 476 -21.32 -21.96 -1.67
N VAL A 477 -20.92 -22.00 -2.94
CA VAL A 477 -21.71 -22.56 -4.04
C VAL A 477 -20.95 -23.71 -4.67
N ARG A 478 -21.65 -24.59 -5.40
CA ARG A 478 -20.97 -25.61 -6.20
C ARG A 478 -20.16 -24.95 -7.31
N ALA A 479 -19.11 -25.64 -7.76
CA ALA A 479 -18.25 -25.19 -8.85
C ALA A 479 -18.94 -25.33 -10.22
N GLU A 480 -20.11 -24.73 -10.36
CA GLU A 480 -20.99 -24.77 -11.53
C GLU A 480 -21.39 -23.34 -11.93
N LEU A 481 -21.32 -23.02 -13.22
CA LEU A 481 -21.56 -21.67 -13.73
C LEU A 481 -22.93 -21.13 -13.30
N HIS A 482 -23.99 -21.93 -13.42
CA HIS A 482 -25.34 -21.52 -13.05
C HIS A 482 -25.47 -21.17 -11.55
N GLU A 483 -24.81 -21.93 -10.68
CA GLU A 483 -24.83 -21.70 -9.23
C GLU A 483 -24.12 -20.39 -8.86
N VAL A 484 -23.03 -20.06 -9.57
CA VAL A 484 -22.33 -18.77 -9.42
C VAL A 484 -23.18 -17.61 -9.95
N LEU A 485 -23.76 -17.74 -11.14
CA LEU A 485 -24.61 -16.69 -11.75
C LEU A 485 -25.84 -16.36 -10.88
N ARG A 486 -26.48 -17.39 -10.31
CA ARG A 486 -27.61 -17.21 -9.37
C ARG A 486 -27.23 -16.32 -8.18
N VAL A 487 -26.02 -16.46 -7.65
CA VAL A 487 -25.54 -15.67 -6.51
C VAL A 487 -25.07 -14.28 -6.92
N LEU A 488 -24.57 -14.11 -8.15
CA LEU A 488 -24.20 -12.81 -8.70
C LEU A 488 -25.40 -11.97 -9.14
N GLU A 489 -26.62 -12.53 -9.12
CA GLU A 489 -27.83 -11.92 -9.66
C GLU A 489 -27.69 -11.54 -11.16
N LEU A 490 -27.01 -12.42 -11.94
CA LEU A 490 -26.72 -12.26 -13.37
C LEU A 490 -27.42 -13.29 -14.26
#